data_AF-A0A379T339-F1
#
_entry.id   AF-A0A379T339-F1
#
_cell.length_a   1.000
_cell.length_b   1.000
_cell.length_c   1.000
_cell.angle_alpha   90.00
_cell.angle_beta   90.00
_cell.angle_gamma   90.00
#
_symmetry.space_group_name_H-M   'P 1'
#
loop_
_entity.id
_entity.type
_entity.pdbx_description
1 polymer ?
#
loop_
_entity_poly.entity_id
_entity_poly.type
_entity_poly.pdbx_seq_one_letter_code
_entity_poly.pdbx_strand_id
1 'polypeptide(L)'
;MSLYVGVWIDEAATLEINVIDSEATTEAVRYQYDVHPGANLIPVCGMVSGVNNQITLRLASQMVGQYTVMTNVLPPTDSASVSLGFPIISVSYPAQQASLVDEGLYFSTYFDRYNLAFDHNGIVRWYVSQDIPSYNFVRMGNGHFLATSQGINHCLNMYEFDIMGRVYTVYLLDNEFHHSILPIENNLAIAPSEYSNGRPDGYSTGKDGVSIINLSTGLEVAYYDMLHVMDYSRSPRPSGSAPGQDVSMDDWLHINQSYINEPNNLLVCSGRHQSAIFGVNVDTGDLRFIMANHEDWSDEFKQYLLTPCR
;
A
#
# COMPACT_ATOMS: atom_id res chain seq x y z
N MET A 1 -11.86 -15.61 -7.52
CA MET A 1 -12.09 -14.42 -8.37
C MET A 1 -10.91 -14.12 -9.27
N SER A 2 -9.91 -15.00 -9.28
CA SER A 2 -8.84 -15.08 -10.26
C SER A 2 -8.60 -16.55 -10.63
N LEU A 3 -7.91 -16.79 -11.74
CA LEU A 3 -7.43 -18.10 -12.20
C LEU A 3 -6.25 -17.92 -13.16
N TYR A 4 -5.57 -19.02 -13.48
CA TYR A 4 -4.60 -19.03 -14.57
C TYR A 4 -5.23 -19.61 -15.84
N VAL A 5 -4.98 -18.99 -16.99
CA VAL A 5 -5.34 -19.52 -18.30
C VAL A 5 -4.08 -19.91 -19.06
N GLY A 6 -4.01 -21.18 -19.47
CA GLY A 6 -2.96 -21.64 -20.39
C GLY A 6 -3.32 -21.33 -21.83
N VAL A 7 -2.44 -20.66 -22.57
CA VAL A 7 -2.61 -20.36 -24.00
C VAL A 7 -1.32 -20.65 -24.75
N TRP A 8 -1.43 -21.26 -25.92
CA TRP A 8 -0.32 -21.39 -26.86
C TRP A 8 -0.36 -20.23 -27.86
N ILE A 9 0.79 -19.61 -28.09
CA ILE A 9 0.94 -18.43 -28.95
C ILE A 9 2.04 -18.69 -29.96
N ASP A 10 1.81 -18.35 -31.23
CA ASP A 10 2.79 -18.60 -32.30
C ASP A 10 3.89 -17.53 -32.37
N GLU A 11 3.53 -16.26 -32.12
CA GLU A 11 4.43 -15.11 -32.18
C GLU A 11 4.26 -14.21 -30.95
N ALA A 12 5.34 -13.54 -30.52
CA ALA A 12 5.25 -12.60 -29.41
C ALA A 12 4.22 -11.51 -29.70
N ALA A 13 3.32 -11.25 -28.75
CA ALA A 13 2.23 -10.30 -28.93
C ALA A 13 1.71 -9.80 -27.58
N THR A 14 0.87 -8.77 -27.62
CA THR A 14 0.13 -8.30 -26.45
C THR A 14 -1.30 -8.81 -26.52
N LEU A 15 -1.70 -9.58 -25.51
CA LEU A 15 -3.03 -10.16 -25.40
C LEU A 15 -3.97 -9.20 -24.66
N GLU A 16 -5.12 -8.92 -25.24
CA GLU A 16 -6.20 -8.21 -24.57
C GLU A 16 -7.07 -9.21 -23.80
N ILE A 17 -7.25 -8.95 -22.50
CA ILE A 17 -8.03 -9.77 -21.58
C ILE A 17 -9.24 -8.95 -21.15
N ASN A 18 -10.43 -9.50 -21.34
CA ASN A 18 -11.68 -8.89 -20.89
C ASN A 18 -12.45 -9.87 -19.99
N VAL A 19 -12.76 -9.43 -18.78
CA VAL A 19 -13.50 -10.18 -17.76
C VAL A 19 -14.78 -9.45 -17.41
N ILE A 20 -15.92 -10.08 -17.65
CA ILE A 20 -17.25 -9.54 -17.34
C ILE A 20 -18.15 -10.67 -16.82
N ASP A 21 -19.17 -10.37 -16.02
CA ASP A 21 -20.21 -11.36 -15.73
C ASP A 21 -20.98 -11.73 -17.02
N SER A 22 -21.49 -12.96 -17.09
CA SER A 22 -22.09 -13.49 -18.34
C SER A 22 -23.38 -12.79 -18.73
N GLU A 23 -24.05 -12.15 -17.76
CA GLU A 23 -25.26 -11.36 -17.99
C GLU A 23 -24.95 -9.89 -18.34
N ALA A 24 -23.66 -9.52 -18.37
CA ALA A 24 -23.16 -8.16 -18.61
C ALA A 24 -23.84 -7.11 -17.70
N THR A 25 -24.06 -7.47 -16.44
CA THR A 25 -24.67 -6.61 -15.42
C THR A 25 -23.65 -5.75 -14.67
N THR A 26 -22.37 -6.06 -14.81
CA THR A 26 -21.23 -5.33 -14.21
C THR A 26 -20.30 -4.80 -15.29
N GLU A 27 -19.43 -3.86 -14.89
CA GLU A 27 -18.42 -3.36 -15.80
C GLU A 27 -17.38 -4.44 -16.14
N ALA A 28 -16.92 -4.40 -17.39
CA ALA A 28 -15.82 -5.27 -17.79
C ALA A 28 -14.51 -4.76 -17.19
N VAL A 29 -13.72 -5.67 -16.63
CA VAL A 29 -12.32 -5.40 -16.28
C VAL A 29 -11.46 -5.78 -17.47
N ARG A 30 -10.72 -4.82 -18.01
CA ARG A 30 -9.87 -4.97 -19.19
C ARG A 30 -8.43 -4.66 -18.87
N TYR A 31 -7.53 -5.51 -19.34
CA TYR A 31 -6.09 -5.29 -19.22
C TYR A 31 -5.35 -6.06 -20.30
N GLN A 32 -4.08 -5.69 -20.48
CA GLN A 32 -3.18 -6.31 -21.44
C GLN A 32 -2.17 -7.19 -20.73
N TYR A 33 -1.73 -8.24 -21.41
CA TYR A 33 -0.68 -9.14 -20.95
C TYR A 33 0.22 -9.53 -22.11
N ASP A 34 1.52 -9.28 -21.98
CA ASP A 34 2.48 -9.66 -23.00
C ASP A 34 2.72 -11.17 -22.96
N VAL A 35 2.64 -11.79 -24.14
CA VAL A 35 2.81 -13.23 -24.34
C VAL A 35 3.99 -13.50 -25.27
N HIS A 36 4.65 -14.63 -25.07
CA HIS A 36 5.77 -15.07 -25.89
C HIS A 36 5.40 -16.29 -26.75
N PRO A 37 6.18 -16.63 -27.80
CA PRO A 37 5.96 -17.85 -28.55
C PRO A 37 6.00 -19.09 -27.64
N GLY A 38 5.10 -20.03 -27.88
CA GLY A 38 4.93 -21.25 -27.10
C GLY A 38 3.84 -21.14 -26.03
N ALA A 39 4.03 -21.89 -24.95
CA ALA A 39 3.06 -21.98 -23.86
C ALA A 39 3.19 -20.79 -22.89
N ASN A 40 2.07 -20.13 -22.62
CA ASN A 40 1.94 -19.04 -21.65
C ASN A 40 0.95 -19.43 -20.56
N LEU A 41 1.22 -19.04 -19.31
CA LEU A 41 0.30 -19.20 -18.20
C LEU A 41 -0.10 -17.81 -17.69
N ILE A 42 -1.28 -17.37 -18.08
CA ILE A 42 -1.71 -15.98 -17.94
C ILE A 42 -2.53 -15.82 -16.65
N PRO A 43 -2.15 -14.92 -15.72
CA PRO A 43 -2.97 -14.60 -14.57
C PRO A 43 -4.19 -13.78 -15.03
N VAL A 44 -5.39 -14.29 -14.73
CA VAL A 44 -6.65 -13.60 -15.01
C VAL A 44 -7.35 -13.31 -13.70
N CYS A 45 -7.60 -12.04 -13.41
CA CYS A 45 -8.33 -11.54 -12.24
C CYS A 45 -9.49 -10.63 -12.64
N GLY A 46 -10.28 -10.20 -11.65
CA GLY A 46 -11.37 -9.23 -11.85
C GLY A 46 -12.75 -9.86 -12.04
N MET A 47 -12.92 -11.14 -11.71
CA MET A 47 -14.22 -11.82 -11.79
C MET A 47 -15.15 -11.38 -10.66
N VAL A 48 -16.46 -11.35 -10.93
CA VAL A 48 -17.52 -11.15 -9.92
C VAL A 48 -17.78 -12.45 -9.17
N SER A 49 -18.03 -12.38 -7.86
CA SER A 49 -18.28 -13.54 -6.99
C SER A 49 -19.68 -14.15 -7.19
N GLY A 50 -19.79 -15.48 -7.07
CA GLY A 50 -21.08 -16.19 -7.02
C GLY A 50 -21.86 -16.19 -8.35
N VAL A 51 -21.22 -15.85 -9.47
CA VAL A 51 -21.85 -15.79 -10.79
C VAL A 51 -20.94 -16.39 -11.86
N ASN A 52 -21.53 -16.70 -13.02
CA ASN A 52 -20.78 -17.07 -14.21
C ASN A 52 -20.10 -15.83 -14.80
N ASN A 53 -18.79 -15.89 -14.94
CA ASN A 53 -17.98 -14.86 -15.58
C ASN A 53 -17.58 -15.33 -16.97
N GLN A 54 -17.61 -14.42 -17.94
CA GLN A 54 -17.05 -14.62 -19.26
C GLN A 54 -15.68 -13.95 -19.33
N ILE A 55 -14.66 -14.76 -19.64
CA ILE A 55 -13.29 -14.33 -19.90
C ILE A 55 -13.05 -14.47 -21.39
N THR A 56 -12.61 -13.40 -22.04
CA THR A 56 -12.22 -13.41 -23.45
C THR A 56 -10.77 -12.95 -23.59
N LEU A 57 -10.04 -13.65 -24.45
CA LEU A 57 -8.65 -13.40 -24.78
C LEU A 57 -8.56 -13.08 -26.27
N ARG A 58 -7.98 -11.92 -26.61
CA ARG A 58 -7.89 -11.44 -28.00
C ARG A 58 -6.47 -11.03 -28.36
N LEU A 59 -6.04 -11.44 -29.55
CA LEU A 59 -4.88 -10.89 -30.25
C LEU A 59 -5.41 -9.98 -31.35
N ALA A 60 -5.25 -8.66 -31.19
CA ALA A 60 -5.92 -7.68 -32.02
C ALA A 60 -7.43 -8.01 -32.14
N SER A 61 -7.97 -8.18 -33.35
CA SER A 61 -9.39 -8.52 -33.55
C SER A 61 -9.72 -10.01 -33.38
N GLN A 62 -8.73 -10.90 -33.30
CA GLN A 62 -8.95 -12.35 -33.26
C GLN A 62 -9.14 -12.84 -31.83
N MET A 63 -10.24 -13.55 -31.57
CA MET A 63 -10.45 -14.25 -30.31
C MET A 63 -9.65 -15.54 -30.29
N VAL A 64 -8.74 -15.68 -29.31
CA VAL A 64 -7.87 -16.86 -29.13
C VAL A 64 -8.29 -17.71 -27.93
N GLY A 65 -9.16 -17.19 -27.07
CA GLY A 65 -9.74 -17.94 -25.96
C GLY A 65 -11.04 -17.31 -25.47
N GLN A 66 -11.98 -18.17 -25.05
CA GLN A 66 -13.21 -17.77 -24.39
C GLN A 66 -13.56 -18.82 -23.34
N TYR A 67 -13.78 -18.39 -22.11
CA TYR A 67 -14.02 -19.26 -20.97
C TYR A 67 -15.19 -18.73 -20.15
N THR A 68 -16.06 -19.63 -19.72
CA THR A 68 -17.10 -19.33 -18.73
C THR A 68 -16.71 -19.98 -17.40
N VAL A 69 -16.64 -19.18 -16.35
CA VAL A 69 -16.18 -19.64 -15.03
C VAL A 69 -17.14 -19.18 -13.93
N MET A 70 -17.68 -20.13 -13.20
CA MET A 70 -18.44 -19.88 -11.97
C MET A 70 -17.46 -19.64 -10.83
N THR A 71 -17.53 -18.48 -10.19
CA THR A 71 -16.79 -18.21 -8.96
C THR A 71 -17.60 -18.63 -7.73
N ASN A 72 -16.91 -18.93 -6.64
CA ASN A 72 -17.58 -19.04 -5.33
C ASN A 72 -18.13 -17.67 -4.91
N VAL A 73 -19.14 -17.67 -4.02
CA VAL A 73 -19.58 -16.48 -3.30
C VAL A 73 -18.44 -15.92 -2.44
N LEU A 74 -18.52 -14.64 -2.05
CA LEU A 74 -17.60 -14.06 -1.08
C LEU A 74 -17.63 -14.84 0.24
N PRO A 75 -16.54 -14.84 1.01
CA PRO A 75 -16.54 -15.43 2.35
C PRO A 75 -17.64 -14.79 3.22
N PRO A 76 -18.21 -15.52 4.18
CA PRO A 76 -19.20 -14.96 5.10
C PRO A 76 -18.65 -13.72 5.82
N THR A 77 -19.45 -12.67 5.87
CA THR A 77 -19.15 -11.47 6.67
C THR A 77 -19.41 -11.76 8.14
N ASP A 78 -18.56 -11.31 9.05
CA ASP A 78 -18.85 -11.35 10.48
C ASP A 78 -19.69 -10.14 10.92
N SER A 79 -20.26 -10.21 12.12
CA SER A 79 -20.84 -9.02 12.74
C SER A 79 -19.73 -8.00 13.00
N ALA A 80 -20.04 -6.71 12.94
CA ALA A 80 -19.09 -5.61 13.20
C ALA A 80 -18.31 -5.71 14.54
N SER A 81 -18.75 -6.58 15.44
CA SER A 81 -18.14 -6.92 16.73
C SER A 81 -17.05 -8.00 16.69
N VAL A 82 -16.79 -8.64 15.54
CA VAL A 82 -15.70 -9.61 15.38
C VAL A 82 -14.65 -9.02 14.41
N SER A 83 -13.39 -9.38 14.65
CA SER A 83 -12.22 -8.74 14.03
C SER A 83 -11.67 -9.48 12.81
N LEU A 84 -12.33 -10.54 12.31
CA LEU A 84 -11.70 -11.51 11.39
C LEU A 84 -12.55 -11.91 10.18
N GLY A 85 -13.81 -11.52 10.07
CA GLY A 85 -14.67 -11.83 8.92
C GLY A 85 -14.46 -10.90 7.75
N PHE A 86 -15.01 -11.30 6.59
CA PHE A 86 -14.97 -10.48 5.39
C PHE A 86 -15.77 -9.18 5.62
N PRO A 87 -15.26 -8.00 5.24
CA PRO A 87 -15.96 -6.75 5.51
C PRO A 87 -17.27 -6.66 4.71
N ILE A 88 -18.28 -6.04 5.32
CA ILE A 88 -19.50 -5.66 4.60
C ILE A 88 -19.18 -4.45 3.73
N ILE A 89 -19.39 -4.58 2.42
CA ILE A 89 -19.14 -3.54 1.44
C ILE A 89 -20.48 -3.08 0.89
N SER A 90 -20.75 -1.78 1.01
CA SER A 90 -21.95 -1.16 0.48
C SER A 90 -21.62 0.21 -0.14
N VAL A 91 -22.30 0.52 -1.25
CA VAL A 91 -22.20 1.84 -1.88
C VAL A 91 -23.31 2.72 -1.33
N SER A 92 -22.92 3.68 -0.48
CA SER A 92 -23.86 4.68 0.05
C SER A 92 -24.18 5.77 -0.98
N TYR A 93 -23.21 6.11 -1.85
CA TYR A 93 -23.33 7.16 -2.86
C TYR A 93 -22.60 6.74 -4.14
N PRO A 94 -23.32 6.37 -5.22
CA PRO A 94 -22.68 6.03 -6.49
C PRO A 94 -22.15 7.29 -7.18
N ALA A 95 -21.09 7.12 -7.97
CA ALA A 95 -20.56 8.19 -8.80
C ALA A 95 -21.63 8.70 -9.78
N GLN A 96 -21.87 10.00 -9.79
CA GLN A 96 -22.89 10.62 -10.67
C GLN A 96 -22.37 10.90 -12.08
N GLN A 97 -21.05 11.04 -12.23
CA GLN A 97 -20.37 11.32 -13.50
C GLN A 97 -19.35 10.22 -13.76
N ALA A 98 -19.76 9.13 -14.40
CA ALA A 98 -18.90 7.99 -14.69
C ALA A 98 -17.62 8.39 -15.46
N SER A 99 -17.70 9.44 -16.29
CA SER A 99 -16.54 9.97 -17.04
C SER A 99 -15.44 10.60 -16.18
N LEU A 100 -15.70 10.87 -14.90
CA LEU A 100 -14.69 11.36 -13.95
C LEU A 100 -14.05 10.22 -13.15
N VAL A 101 -14.42 8.98 -13.43
CA VAL A 101 -13.96 7.81 -12.70
C VAL A 101 -13.23 6.90 -13.67
N ASP A 102 -11.95 6.66 -13.40
CA ASP A 102 -11.11 5.83 -14.25
C ASP A 102 -11.63 4.37 -14.27
N GLU A 103 -11.43 3.71 -15.41
CA GLU A 103 -11.68 2.28 -15.53
C GLU A 103 -10.68 1.46 -14.70
N GLY A 104 -11.07 0.24 -14.33
CA GLY A 104 -10.18 -0.73 -13.70
C GLY A 104 -10.53 -1.02 -12.24
N LEU A 105 -9.50 -1.34 -11.46
CA LEU A 105 -9.63 -1.81 -10.10
C LEU A 105 -9.06 -0.81 -9.09
N TYR A 106 -9.86 -0.50 -8.09
CA TYR A 106 -9.52 0.33 -6.96
C TYR A 106 -9.12 -0.57 -5.80
N PHE A 107 -7.82 -0.61 -5.52
CA PHE A 107 -7.23 -1.42 -4.47
C PHE A 107 -7.37 -0.74 -3.11
N SER A 108 -7.74 -1.50 -2.10
CA SER A 108 -7.89 -1.03 -0.72
C SER A 108 -7.40 -2.09 0.27
N THR A 109 -6.88 -1.63 1.39
CA THR A 109 -6.47 -2.49 2.50
C THR A 109 -7.33 -2.20 3.71
N TYR A 110 -7.84 -3.25 4.33
CA TYR A 110 -8.58 -3.21 5.58
C TYR A 110 -7.66 -3.77 6.64
N PHE A 111 -7.23 -2.88 7.54
CA PHE A 111 -6.24 -3.12 8.58
C PHE A 111 -6.39 -4.49 9.25
N ASP A 112 -5.39 -5.36 9.06
CA ASP A 112 -5.29 -6.73 9.56
C ASP A 112 -6.52 -7.62 9.27
N ARG A 113 -7.26 -7.30 8.21
CA ARG A 113 -8.42 -8.06 7.74
C ARG A 113 -8.22 -8.60 6.34
N TYR A 114 -8.20 -7.73 5.32
CA TYR A 114 -8.16 -8.11 3.91
C TYR A 114 -7.56 -7.01 3.04
N ASN A 115 -6.80 -7.40 2.01
CA ASN A 115 -6.61 -6.55 0.84
C ASN A 115 -7.70 -6.90 -0.19
N LEU A 116 -8.39 -5.89 -0.68
CA LEU A 116 -9.53 -5.98 -1.59
C LEU A 116 -9.30 -5.11 -2.83
N ALA A 117 -10.00 -5.40 -3.91
CA ALA A 117 -10.18 -4.45 -4.99
C ALA A 117 -11.61 -4.44 -5.49
N PHE A 118 -12.06 -3.24 -5.89
CA PHE A 118 -13.42 -2.99 -6.36
C PHE A 118 -13.38 -2.37 -7.75
N ASP A 119 -14.46 -2.53 -8.53
CA ASP A 119 -14.71 -1.63 -9.65
C ASP A 119 -15.32 -0.30 -9.15
N HIS A 120 -15.53 0.65 -10.05
CA HIS A 120 -16.07 1.96 -9.69
C HIS A 120 -17.52 1.96 -9.17
N ASN A 121 -18.23 0.82 -9.30
CA ASN A 121 -19.57 0.61 -8.78
C ASN A 121 -19.54 -0.05 -7.39
N GLY A 122 -18.34 -0.18 -6.79
CA GLY A 122 -18.14 -0.78 -5.47
C GLY A 122 -18.36 -2.29 -5.43
N ILE A 123 -18.38 -2.97 -6.58
CA ILE A 123 -18.45 -4.42 -6.62
C ILE A 123 -17.06 -4.98 -6.35
N VAL A 124 -16.94 -5.92 -5.41
CA VAL A 124 -15.66 -6.62 -5.15
C VAL A 124 -15.28 -7.40 -6.40
N ARG A 125 -14.06 -7.19 -6.91
CA ARG A 125 -13.50 -7.88 -8.09
C ARG A 125 -12.25 -8.69 -7.76
N TRP A 126 -11.69 -8.49 -6.57
CA TRP A 126 -10.52 -9.21 -6.08
C TRP A 126 -10.44 -9.14 -4.56
N TYR A 127 -9.87 -10.19 -3.97
CA TYR A 127 -9.36 -10.19 -2.60
C TYR A 127 -8.26 -11.25 -2.48
N VAL A 128 -7.42 -11.10 -1.47
CA VAL A 128 -6.40 -12.09 -1.09
C VAL A 128 -6.72 -12.70 0.28
N SER A 129 -6.22 -13.91 0.57
CA SER A 129 -6.46 -14.56 1.87
C SER A 129 -5.87 -13.75 3.02
N GLN A 130 -6.39 -13.97 4.23
CA GLN A 130 -5.93 -13.31 5.45
C GLN A 130 -4.52 -13.76 5.88
N ASP A 131 -4.00 -14.83 5.28
CA ASP A 131 -2.61 -15.26 5.48
C ASP A 131 -1.61 -14.28 4.84
N ILE A 132 -2.09 -13.43 3.93
CA ILE A 132 -1.30 -12.36 3.32
C ILE A 132 -1.48 -11.08 4.15
N PRO A 133 -0.38 -10.38 4.49
CA PRO A 133 -0.46 -9.17 5.31
C PRO A 133 -1.39 -8.11 4.71
N SER A 134 -2.19 -7.48 5.57
CA SER A 134 -3.16 -6.44 5.18
C SER A 134 -2.97 -5.16 6.00
N TYR A 135 -1.83 -4.53 5.76
CA TYR A 135 -1.46 -3.20 6.24
C TYR A 135 -0.37 -2.67 5.30
N ASN A 136 -0.17 -1.35 5.26
CA ASN A 136 0.85 -0.69 4.43
C ASN A 136 0.93 -1.22 3.00
N PHE A 137 -0.23 -1.36 2.37
CA PHE A 137 -0.38 -2.05 1.10
C PHE A 137 -0.08 -1.10 -0.08
N VAL A 138 0.89 -1.46 -0.91
CA VAL A 138 1.29 -0.68 -2.10
C VAL A 138 1.53 -1.58 -3.30
N ARG A 139 1.16 -1.12 -4.49
CA ARG A 139 1.44 -1.80 -5.76
C ARG A 139 2.75 -1.28 -6.36
N MET A 140 3.60 -2.19 -6.80
CA MET A 140 4.87 -1.89 -7.47
C MET A 140 4.71 -1.81 -8.99
N GLY A 141 5.68 -1.19 -9.67
CA GLY A 141 5.69 -1.03 -11.13
C GLY A 141 5.68 -2.34 -11.92
N ASN A 142 6.21 -3.42 -11.34
CA ASN A 142 6.18 -4.77 -11.92
C ASN A 142 4.81 -5.48 -11.73
N GLY A 143 3.83 -4.81 -11.11
CA GLY A 143 2.49 -5.35 -10.87
C GLY A 143 2.36 -6.23 -9.61
N HIS A 144 3.44 -6.45 -8.87
CA HIS A 144 3.39 -7.05 -7.54
C HIS A 144 2.91 -6.03 -6.50
N PHE A 145 2.68 -6.51 -5.28
CA PHE A 145 2.31 -5.73 -4.13
C PHE A 145 3.31 -5.95 -3.00
N LEU A 146 3.59 -4.91 -2.23
CA LEU A 146 4.22 -5.00 -0.91
C LEU A 146 3.16 -4.75 0.16
N ALA A 147 3.23 -5.51 1.26
CA ALA A 147 2.39 -5.29 2.43
C ALA A 147 3.09 -5.77 3.70
N THR A 148 2.78 -5.12 4.82
CA THR A 148 3.07 -5.61 6.18
C THR A 148 1.75 -5.84 6.92
N SER A 149 1.80 -6.20 8.20
CA SER A 149 0.63 -6.40 9.06
C SER A 149 1.04 -6.20 10.51
N GLN A 150 0.22 -5.53 11.32
CA GLN A 150 0.50 -5.46 12.76
C GLN A 150 0.21 -6.80 13.44
N GLY A 151 -0.81 -7.51 12.98
CA GLY A 151 -1.17 -8.86 13.46
C GLY A 151 -0.15 -9.95 13.09
N ILE A 152 0.66 -9.74 12.04
CA ILE A 152 1.72 -10.68 11.62
C ILE A 152 3.09 -10.10 11.98
N ASN A 153 3.67 -10.63 13.06
CA ASN A 153 5.00 -10.25 13.53
C ASN A 153 5.19 -8.73 13.72
N HIS A 154 4.15 -8.00 14.13
CA HIS A 154 4.21 -6.56 14.42
C HIS A 154 4.95 -5.75 13.35
N CYS A 155 4.57 -5.93 12.08
CA CYS A 155 5.17 -5.25 10.94
C CYS A 155 6.65 -5.56 10.64
N LEU A 156 7.26 -6.56 11.27
CA LEU A 156 8.63 -7.01 10.98
C LEU A 156 8.75 -7.86 9.72
N ASN A 157 7.62 -8.37 9.21
CA ASN A 157 7.61 -9.11 7.97
C ASN A 157 6.90 -8.29 6.90
N MET A 158 7.60 -8.03 5.80
CA MET A 158 7.01 -7.46 4.58
C MET A 158 6.94 -8.53 3.50
N TYR A 159 5.78 -8.65 2.85
CA TYR A 159 5.53 -9.67 1.84
C TYR A 159 5.46 -9.01 0.48
N GLU A 160 6.14 -9.61 -0.49
CA GLU A 160 5.94 -9.34 -1.92
C GLU A 160 5.09 -10.43 -2.55
N PHE A 161 3.97 -10.06 -3.15
CA PHE A 161 3.06 -11.01 -3.79
C PHE A 161 2.36 -10.41 -5.02
N ASP A 162 1.83 -11.25 -5.90
CA ASP A 162 1.11 -10.80 -7.10
C ASP A 162 -0.42 -10.81 -6.95
N ILE A 163 -1.12 -10.43 -8.02
CA ILE A 163 -2.60 -10.43 -8.09
C ILE A 163 -3.22 -11.82 -7.93
N MET A 164 -2.43 -12.89 -8.02
CA MET A 164 -2.88 -14.26 -7.78
C MET A 164 -2.70 -14.69 -6.32
N GLY A 165 -2.11 -13.82 -5.48
CA GLY A 165 -1.75 -14.13 -4.10
C GLY A 165 -0.50 -14.99 -3.99
N ARG A 166 0.29 -15.13 -5.06
CA ARG A 166 1.56 -15.86 -5.01
C ARG A 166 2.60 -15.00 -4.31
N VAL A 167 3.15 -15.50 -3.21
CA VAL A 167 4.26 -14.85 -2.50
C VAL A 167 5.57 -15.14 -3.22
N TYR A 168 6.32 -14.09 -3.56
CA TYR A 168 7.64 -14.18 -4.20
C TYR A 168 8.75 -14.02 -3.18
N THR A 169 8.58 -13.13 -2.21
CA THR A 169 9.61 -12.84 -1.21
C THR A 169 8.94 -12.44 0.10
N VAL A 170 9.54 -12.86 1.21
CA VAL A 170 9.23 -12.36 2.56
C VAL A 170 10.49 -11.72 3.10
N TYR A 171 10.44 -10.42 3.32
CA TYR A 171 11.52 -9.64 3.89
C TYR A 171 11.38 -9.68 5.41
N LEU A 172 12.43 -10.14 6.08
CA LEU A 172 12.56 -10.08 7.54
C LEU A 172 13.27 -8.78 7.86
N LEU A 173 12.52 -7.79 8.31
CA LEU A 173 12.99 -6.43 8.51
C LEU A 173 13.71 -6.30 9.86
N ASP A 174 14.73 -5.44 9.89
CA ASP A 174 15.40 -5.07 11.14
C ASP A 174 14.52 -4.11 11.96
N ASN A 175 13.83 -3.20 11.27
CA ASN A 175 12.93 -2.20 11.84
C ASN A 175 11.48 -2.46 11.38
N GLU A 176 10.51 -2.22 12.27
CA GLU A 176 9.08 -2.44 12.01
C GLU A 176 8.57 -1.40 11.02
N PHE A 177 8.00 -1.81 9.88
CA PHE A 177 7.49 -0.89 8.86
C PHE A 177 6.02 -0.58 9.10
N HIS A 178 5.69 0.66 9.47
CA HIS A 178 4.33 1.09 9.83
C HIS A 178 3.80 2.20 8.90
N HIS A 179 2.47 2.31 8.86
CA HIS A 179 1.64 3.26 8.10
C HIS A 179 1.72 3.31 6.57
N SER A 180 2.91 3.18 5.95
CA SER A 180 3.09 3.29 4.51
C SER A 180 4.37 2.65 4.01
N ILE A 181 4.39 2.28 2.73
CA ILE A 181 5.57 1.83 1.99
C ILE A 181 5.53 2.55 0.65
N LEU A 182 6.67 3.10 0.23
CA LEU A 182 6.84 3.70 -1.09
C LEU A 182 8.02 3.03 -1.81
N PRO A 183 7.78 2.23 -2.85
CA PRO A 183 8.83 1.79 -3.76
C PRO A 183 9.41 3.01 -4.49
N ILE A 184 10.72 3.08 -4.58
CA ILE A 184 11.46 4.12 -5.30
C ILE A 184 12.43 3.47 -6.29
N GLU A 185 13.22 4.27 -7.01
CA GLU A 185 14.17 3.75 -8.00
C GLU A 185 15.21 2.78 -7.40
N ASN A 186 15.88 2.02 -8.28
CA ASN A 186 16.98 1.10 -7.91
C ASN A 186 16.57 -0.03 -6.95
N ASN A 187 15.33 -0.53 -7.07
CA ASN A 187 14.78 -1.58 -6.22
C ASN A 187 14.85 -1.22 -4.72
N LEU A 188 14.67 0.05 -4.39
CA LEU A 188 14.58 0.48 -2.99
C LEU A 188 13.12 0.67 -2.58
N ALA A 189 12.86 0.61 -1.29
CA ALA A 189 11.60 1.06 -0.70
C ALA A 189 11.89 1.88 0.55
N ILE A 190 11.08 2.92 0.75
CA ILE A 190 11.11 3.76 1.94
C ILE A 190 9.82 3.58 2.74
N ALA A 191 9.94 3.54 4.06
CA ALA A 191 8.81 3.41 4.95
C ALA A 191 9.09 4.12 6.27
N PRO A 192 8.07 4.77 6.88
CA PRO A 192 8.09 5.04 8.30
C PRO A 192 8.34 3.75 9.07
N SER A 193 9.25 3.80 10.04
CA SER A 193 9.70 2.62 10.74
C SER A 193 10.08 2.89 12.19
N GLU A 194 10.25 1.83 12.97
CA GLU A 194 10.72 1.91 14.35
C GLU A 194 11.56 0.71 14.76
N TYR A 195 12.36 0.88 15.81
CA TYR A 195 13.22 -0.18 16.33
C TYR A 195 12.39 -1.31 16.96
N SER A 196 12.56 -2.51 16.44
CA SER A 196 11.82 -3.72 16.84
C SER A 196 12.17 -4.27 18.22
N ASN A 197 13.40 -4.02 18.69
CA ASN A 197 13.93 -4.56 19.95
C ASN A 197 14.24 -3.47 20.98
N GLY A 198 13.54 -2.34 20.88
CA GLY A 198 13.82 -1.15 21.64
C GLY A 198 15.03 -0.38 21.11
N ARG A 199 15.03 0.92 21.38
CA ARG A 199 16.05 1.85 20.88
C ARG A 199 17.37 1.65 21.64
N PRO A 200 18.53 1.77 20.98
CA PRO A 200 19.84 1.55 21.62
C PRO A 200 20.26 2.70 22.56
N ASP A 201 19.57 3.84 22.52
CA ASP A 201 19.90 5.08 23.22
C ASP A 201 19.15 5.27 24.55
N GLY A 202 18.36 4.28 24.97
CA GLY A 202 17.66 4.28 26.26
C GLY A 202 16.37 5.09 26.29
N TYR A 203 15.94 5.66 25.16
CA TYR A 203 14.61 6.27 25.01
C TYR A 203 13.54 5.20 24.76
N SER A 204 12.29 5.52 25.13
CA SER A 204 11.11 4.67 24.93
C SER A 204 10.24 5.10 23.75
N THR A 205 10.78 5.91 22.83
CA THR A 205 10.00 6.45 21.71
C THR A 205 9.80 5.43 20.60
N GLY A 206 8.69 5.58 19.88
CA GLY A 206 8.30 4.80 18.72
C GLY A 206 7.73 5.67 17.60
N LYS A 207 7.58 5.07 16.42
CA LYS A 207 7.06 5.69 15.19
C LYS A 207 7.72 7.01 14.80
N ASP A 208 9.00 7.15 15.11
CA ASP A 208 9.82 8.31 14.86
C ASP A 208 11.03 8.02 13.98
N GLY A 209 11.03 6.88 13.29
CA GLY A 209 12.06 6.49 12.32
C GLY A 209 11.57 6.46 10.88
N VAL A 210 12.52 6.45 9.95
CA VAL A 210 12.28 6.11 8.55
C VAL A 210 13.40 5.21 8.05
N SER A 211 13.06 4.06 7.48
CA SER A 211 14.01 3.12 6.90
C SER A 211 13.99 3.18 5.38
N ILE A 212 15.15 2.96 4.77
CA ILE A 212 15.28 2.63 3.34
C ILE A 212 15.83 1.22 3.25
N ILE A 213 15.16 0.34 2.51
CA ILE A 213 15.59 -1.04 2.28
C ILE A 213 15.85 -1.27 0.79
N ASN A 214 16.72 -2.22 0.49
CA ASN A 214 16.92 -2.74 -0.86
C ASN A 214 16.11 -4.02 -1.07
N LEU A 215 15.13 -3.99 -1.96
CA LEU A 215 14.24 -5.11 -2.29
C LEU A 215 14.95 -6.27 -3.00
N SER A 216 16.12 -6.05 -3.60
CA SER A 216 16.90 -7.14 -4.20
C SER A 216 17.70 -7.94 -3.17
N THR A 217 18.14 -7.30 -2.09
CA THR A 217 18.96 -7.95 -1.04
C THR A 217 18.20 -8.20 0.25
N GLY A 218 17.08 -7.51 0.46
CA GLY A 218 16.31 -7.46 1.69
C GLY A 218 16.99 -6.71 2.83
N LEU A 219 18.10 -5.99 2.57
CA LEU A 219 18.87 -5.31 3.62
C LEU A 219 18.41 -3.86 3.79
N GLU A 220 18.37 -3.39 5.03
CA GLU A 220 18.31 -1.97 5.33
C GLU A 220 19.60 -1.27 4.87
N VAL A 221 19.45 -0.16 4.15
CA VAL A 221 20.56 0.63 3.61
C VAL A 221 20.67 2.01 4.27
N ALA A 222 19.62 2.48 4.92
CA ALA A 222 19.63 3.69 5.73
C ALA A 222 18.50 3.66 6.77
N TYR A 223 18.74 4.31 7.92
CA TYR A 223 17.74 4.60 8.94
C TYR A 223 17.90 6.04 9.40
N TYR A 224 16.81 6.80 9.37
CA TYR A 224 16.74 8.19 9.84
C TYR A 224 16.00 8.24 11.16
N ASP A 225 16.72 8.60 12.20
CA ASP A 225 16.23 8.61 13.56
C ASP A 225 15.76 10.00 13.96
N MET A 226 14.45 10.27 13.89
CA MET A 226 13.95 11.64 14.04
C MET A 226 14.00 12.14 15.48
N LEU A 227 14.24 11.28 16.47
CA LEU A 227 14.56 11.71 17.83
C LEU A 227 15.77 12.68 17.84
N HIS A 228 16.74 12.43 16.97
CA HIS A 228 17.99 13.21 16.87
C HIS A 228 17.94 14.31 15.79
N VAL A 229 16.83 14.42 15.05
CA VAL A 229 16.67 15.36 13.93
C VAL A 229 15.60 16.42 14.23
N MET A 230 14.56 16.06 14.97
CA MET A 230 13.37 16.87 15.24
C MET A 230 13.29 17.27 16.72
N ASP A 231 12.43 18.24 17.04
CA ASP A 231 12.30 18.78 18.39
C ASP A 231 11.52 17.82 19.31
N TYR A 232 12.21 16.83 19.90
CA TYR A 232 11.61 15.91 20.87
C TYR A 232 11.07 16.62 22.12
N SER A 233 11.56 17.82 22.45
CA SER A 233 11.06 18.57 23.61
C SER A 233 9.67 19.19 23.36
N ARG A 234 9.27 19.30 22.09
CA ARG A 234 7.96 19.84 21.72
C ARG A 234 6.85 18.88 22.10
N SER A 235 5.98 19.34 22.99
CA SER A 235 4.83 18.56 23.46
C SER A 235 3.97 18.07 22.29
N PRO A 236 3.65 16.77 22.23
CA PRO A 236 2.80 16.19 21.21
C PRO A 236 1.44 16.86 21.17
N ARG A 237 0.95 17.12 19.95
CA ARG A 237 -0.31 17.79 19.71
C ARG A 237 -1.44 16.78 19.55
N PRO A 238 -2.61 17.02 20.17
CA PRO A 238 -3.79 16.22 19.90
C PRO A 238 -4.16 16.28 18.42
N SER A 239 -4.06 15.17 17.72
CA SER A 239 -4.44 15.06 16.30
C SER A 239 -5.47 13.96 16.13
N GLY A 240 -6.74 14.27 16.38
CA GLY A 240 -7.88 13.36 16.13
C GLY A 240 -7.61 11.91 16.52
N SER A 241 -7.15 11.67 17.75
CA SER A 241 -6.85 10.33 18.25
C SER A 241 -8.06 9.41 18.10
N ALA A 242 -7.85 8.20 17.60
CA ALA A 242 -8.84 7.14 17.76
C ALA A 242 -9.12 6.97 19.28
N PRO A 243 -10.36 6.63 19.70
CA PRO A 243 -10.68 6.43 21.11
C PRO A 243 -9.67 5.46 21.77
N GLY A 244 -9.01 5.89 22.85
CA GLY A 244 -8.00 5.10 23.56
C GLY A 244 -6.57 5.21 23.02
N GLN A 245 -6.30 6.10 22.06
CA GLN A 245 -4.95 6.42 21.54
C GLN A 245 -4.53 7.84 21.99
N ASP A 246 -4.56 8.07 23.31
CA ASP A 246 -4.12 9.35 23.87
C ASP A 246 -2.67 9.60 23.49
N VAL A 247 -2.37 10.83 23.06
CA VAL A 247 -1.02 11.18 22.60
C VAL A 247 -0.07 11.18 23.80
N SER A 248 1.09 10.55 23.65
CA SER A 248 2.13 10.48 24.68
C SER A 248 3.49 10.88 24.12
N MET A 249 4.48 11.07 25.00
CA MET A 249 5.87 11.28 24.58
C MET A 249 6.50 10.04 23.94
N ASP A 250 6.00 8.83 24.25
CA ASP A 250 6.49 7.61 23.60
C ASP A 250 6.10 7.59 22.12
N ASP A 251 4.92 8.14 21.77
CA ASP A 251 4.45 8.27 20.38
C ASP A 251 4.43 9.76 19.97
N TRP A 252 5.53 10.49 20.18
CA TRP A 252 5.53 11.96 20.09
C TRP A 252 5.44 12.53 18.67
N LEU A 253 5.91 11.77 17.65
CA LEU A 253 5.99 12.21 16.26
C LEU A 253 4.98 11.52 15.37
N HIS A 254 4.94 10.18 15.41
CA HIS A 254 4.01 9.33 14.67
C HIS A 254 4.03 9.60 13.17
N ILE A 255 5.12 9.20 12.52
CA ILE A 255 5.30 9.39 11.07
C ILE A 255 4.36 8.44 10.34
N ASN A 256 3.44 8.99 9.55
CA ASN A 256 2.50 8.19 8.78
C ASN A 256 2.93 7.97 7.33
N GLN A 257 3.73 8.90 6.80
CA GLN A 257 4.13 8.89 5.40
C GLN A 257 5.51 9.52 5.25
N SER A 258 6.28 8.96 4.34
CA SER A 258 7.60 9.48 3.97
C SER A 258 7.85 9.26 2.48
N TYR A 259 8.55 10.19 1.83
CA TYR A 259 9.02 10.01 0.45
C TYR A 259 10.30 10.79 0.20
N ILE A 260 11.05 10.40 -0.84
CA ILE A 260 12.23 11.14 -1.29
C ILE A 260 11.82 12.09 -2.41
N ASN A 261 12.03 13.38 -2.18
CA ASN A 261 12.06 14.39 -3.21
C ASN A 261 13.46 14.44 -3.83
N GLU A 262 13.66 13.63 -4.88
CA GLU A 262 14.96 13.48 -5.55
C GLU A 262 15.52 14.82 -6.07
N PRO A 263 14.75 15.73 -6.70
CA PRO A 263 15.32 16.97 -7.24
C PRO A 263 15.98 17.88 -6.20
N ASN A 264 15.52 17.84 -4.94
CA ASN A 264 16.07 18.64 -3.85
C ASN A 264 16.91 17.82 -2.86
N ASN A 265 17.06 16.51 -3.10
CA ASN A 265 17.71 15.57 -2.19
C ASN A 265 17.15 15.62 -0.75
N LEU A 266 15.81 15.56 -0.64
CA LEU A 266 15.11 15.64 0.64
C LEU A 266 14.25 14.41 0.92
N LEU A 267 14.43 13.80 2.08
CA LEU A 267 13.43 12.94 2.71
C LEU A 267 12.35 13.83 3.32
N VAL A 268 11.12 13.75 2.81
CA VAL A 268 9.97 14.51 3.31
C VAL A 268 9.03 13.59 4.08
N CYS A 269 8.72 13.96 5.31
CA CYS A 269 7.95 13.16 6.26
C CYS A 269 6.72 13.90 6.79
N SER A 270 5.67 13.15 7.11
CA SER A 270 4.45 13.65 7.75
C SER A 270 4.35 13.16 9.19
N GLY A 271 4.68 14.02 10.16
CA GLY A 271 4.56 13.75 11.60
C GLY A 271 3.17 14.12 12.12
N ARG A 272 2.34 13.10 12.34
CA ARG A 272 0.93 13.27 12.74
C ARG A 272 0.81 14.00 14.09
N HIS A 273 1.55 13.57 15.10
CA HIS A 273 1.46 14.11 16.46
C HIS A 273 2.21 15.43 16.66
N GLN A 274 2.88 15.93 15.62
CA GLN A 274 3.46 17.29 15.62
C GLN A 274 2.67 18.26 14.73
N SER A 275 1.63 17.78 14.03
CA SER A 275 0.93 18.52 12.96
C SER A 275 1.92 19.18 11.99
N ALA A 276 2.92 18.40 11.57
CA ALA A 276 4.08 18.91 10.84
C ALA A 276 4.39 18.05 9.61
N ILE A 277 4.71 18.71 8.51
CA ILE A 277 5.47 18.11 7.41
C ILE A 277 6.88 18.69 7.48
N PHE A 278 7.90 17.86 7.42
CA PHE A 278 9.29 18.30 7.55
C PHE A 278 10.17 17.61 6.51
N GLY A 279 11.30 18.22 6.21
CA GLY A 279 12.27 17.71 5.24
C GLY A 279 13.64 17.53 5.86
N VAL A 280 14.27 16.39 5.59
CA VAL A 280 15.61 16.01 6.03
C VAL A 280 16.48 15.83 4.80
N ASN A 281 17.73 16.29 4.82
CA ASN A 281 18.65 16.01 3.72
C ASN A 281 19.02 14.52 3.71
N VAL A 282 18.91 13.87 2.55
CA VAL A 282 19.13 12.41 2.43
C VAL A 282 20.59 12.04 2.73
N ASP A 283 21.55 12.85 2.30
CA ASP A 283 22.98 12.51 2.47
C ASP A 283 23.46 12.75 3.91
N THR A 284 23.03 13.85 4.53
CA THR A 284 23.56 14.30 5.82
C THR A 284 22.67 13.95 7.00
N GLY A 285 21.38 13.68 6.78
CA GLY A 285 20.40 13.52 7.87
C GLY A 285 20.00 14.84 8.55
N ASP A 286 20.46 16.00 8.05
CA ASP A 286 20.16 17.29 8.66
C ASP A 286 18.73 17.75 8.36
N LEU A 287 18.06 18.32 9.35
CA LEU A 287 16.78 18.99 9.17
C LEU A 287 16.92 20.20 8.23
N ARG A 288 15.98 20.36 7.30
CA ARG A 288 16.01 21.40 6.25
C ARG A 288 14.83 22.35 6.32
N PHE A 289 13.65 21.85 6.65
CA PHE A 289 12.48 22.68 6.86
C PHE A 289 11.44 21.98 7.73
N ILE A 290 10.56 22.79 8.33
CA ILE A 290 9.35 22.37 9.03
C ILE A 290 8.19 23.22 8.52
N MET A 291 7.15 22.56 8.00
CA MET A 291 5.85 23.14 7.70
C MET A 291 4.86 22.75 8.81
N ALA A 292 4.73 23.63 9.79
CA ALA A 292 3.83 23.49 10.94
C ALA A 292 3.39 24.87 11.43
N ASN A 293 2.50 24.93 12.43
CA ASN A 293 2.35 26.17 13.19
C ASN A 293 3.65 26.50 13.93
N HIS A 294 3.82 27.76 14.31
CA HIS A 294 5.07 28.28 14.89
C HIS A 294 5.11 28.20 16.43
N GLU A 295 4.14 27.55 17.07
CA GLU A 295 4.07 27.54 18.54
C GLU A 295 4.83 26.34 19.13
N ASP A 296 5.40 26.57 20.32
CA ASP A 296 6.06 25.59 21.18
C ASP A 296 7.29 24.86 20.59
N TRP A 297 7.81 25.35 19.47
CA TRP A 297 9.14 24.95 18.99
C TRP A 297 10.21 25.65 19.82
N SER A 298 11.22 24.88 20.24
CA SER A 298 12.41 25.43 20.88
C SER A 298 13.19 26.34 19.92
N ASP A 299 14.01 27.23 20.48
CA ASP A 299 14.62 28.33 19.72
C ASP A 299 15.50 27.86 18.55
N GLU A 300 16.15 26.70 18.68
CA GLU A 300 17.02 26.14 17.65
C GLU A 300 16.25 25.65 16.41
N PHE A 301 14.97 25.29 16.55
CA PHE A 301 14.13 24.79 15.47
C PHE A 301 13.39 25.89 14.70
N LYS A 302 13.27 27.09 15.29
CA LYS A 302 12.52 28.20 14.68
C LYS A 302 13.07 28.60 13.31
N GLN A 303 14.37 28.42 13.07
CA GLN A 303 15.01 28.72 11.78
C GLN A 303 14.53 27.81 10.63
N TYR A 304 13.98 26.64 10.93
CA TYR A 304 13.49 25.70 9.92
C TYR A 304 12.00 25.92 9.59
N LEU A 305 11.28 26.71 10.38
CA LEU A 305 9.84 26.93 10.17
C LEU A 305 9.58 27.73 8.89
N LEU A 306 8.80 27.14 7.98
CA LEU A 306 8.36 27.82 6.78
C LEU A 306 7.42 28.97 7.14
N THR A 307 7.61 30.11 6.46
CA THR A 307 6.71 31.25 6.56
C THR A 307 5.74 31.21 5.38
N PRO A 308 4.41 31.17 5.62
CA PRO A 308 3.44 31.27 4.55
C PRO A 308 3.63 32.59 3.79
N CYS A 309 3.94 32.50 2.50
CA CYS A 309 4.00 33.65 1.60
C CYS A 309 2.63 33.86 0.95
N ARG A 310 2.30 35.12 0.64
CA ARG A 310 1.11 35.48 -0.13
C ARG A 310 1.38 35.44 -1.63
#